data_AF-S4RZN1-F1
#
_entry.id   AF-S4RZN1-F1
#
_cell.length_a   1.000
_cell.length_b   1.000
_cell.length_c   1.000
_cell.angle_alpha   90.00
_cell.angle_beta   90.00
_cell.angle_gamma   90.00
#
_symmetry.space_group_name_H-M   'P 1'
#
loop_
_entity.id
_entity.type
_entity.pdbx_description
1 polymer ?
#
loop_
_entity_poly.entity_id
_entity_poly.type
_entity_poly.pdbx_seq_one_letter_code
_entity_poly.pdbx_strand_id
1 'polypeptide(L)'
;DLKAKISEFNSQVDNGMVITLQADDSYTGFIRVHMSLSRPISVESGKRPPSIYEALRSGAGGGGAGLRRRTSFYLPHDAVKQLHVSSATTAREVIEALLRKFMVLDSPRKFAIFQRCESNGQ
;
A
#
# COMPACT_ATOMS: atom_id res chain seq x y z
N ASP A 1 4.07 -17.03 27.63
CA ASP A 1 5.21 -16.10 27.58
C ASP A 1 5.47 -15.68 26.13
N LEU A 2 5.79 -14.40 25.86
CA LEU A 2 5.95 -13.87 24.50
C LEU A 2 7.19 -14.45 23.80
N LYS A 3 8.30 -14.58 24.52
CA LYS A 3 9.56 -15.16 24.01
C LYS A 3 9.37 -16.58 23.52
N ALA A 4 8.66 -17.40 24.29
CA ALA A 4 8.34 -18.77 23.91
C ALA A 4 7.54 -18.84 22.60
N LYS A 5 6.50 -18.00 22.44
CA LYS A 5 5.69 -17.94 21.20
C LYS A 5 6.53 -17.53 19.99
N ILE A 6 7.42 -16.55 20.17
CA ILE A 6 8.31 -16.08 19.11
C ILE A 6 9.30 -17.19 18.71
N SER A 7 9.88 -17.88 19.68
CA SER A 7 10.81 -18.97 19.41
C SER A 7 10.14 -20.15 18.71
N GLU A 8 8.92 -20.52 19.14
CA GLU A 8 8.12 -21.55 18.50
C GLU A 8 7.77 -21.18 17.05
N PHE A 9 7.31 -19.96 16.81
CA PHE A 9 7.03 -19.46 15.46
C PHE A 9 8.29 -19.49 14.59
N ASN A 10 9.41 -18.93 15.07
CA ASN A 10 10.65 -18.87 14.31
C ASN A 10 11.22 -20.25 13.96
N SER A 11 10.96 -21.27 14.78
CA SER A 11 11.39 -22.65 14.48
C SER A 11 10.70 -23.26 13.26
N GLN A 12 9.54 -22.72 12.87
CA GLN A 12 8.73 -23.19 11.75
C GLN A 12 8.98 -22.39 10.46
N VAL A 13 9.71 -21.27 10.54
CA VAL A 13 9.97 -20.39 9.41
C VAL A 13 11.33 -20.69 8.78
N ASP A 14 11.33 -21.06 7.50
CA ASP A 14 12.52 -21.34 6.69
C ASP A 14 12.93 -20.18 5.78
N ASN A 15 11.99 -19.29 5.43
CA ASN A 15 12.17 -18.23 4.44
C ASN A 15 12.74 -16.91 5.00
N GLY A 16 13.33 -16.93 6.19
CA GLY A 16 13.90 -15.75 6.85
C GLY A 16 12.88 -14.72 7.36
N MET A 17 11.59 -15.04 7.32
CA MET A 17 10.49 -14.18 7.82
C MET A 17 10.30 -14.32 9.33
N VAL A 18 11.39 -14.18 10.08
CA VAL A 18 11.41 -14.36 11.53
C VAL A 18 10.83 -13.16 12.26
N ILE A 19 10.37 -13.39 13.49
CA ILE A 19 10.04 -12.36 14.46
C ILE A 19 11.26 -12.10 15.34
N THR A 20 11.64 -10.83 15.48
CA THR A 20 12.74 -10.39 16.33
C THR A 20 12.17 -9.65 17.53
N LEU A 21 12.42 -10.17 18.74
CA LEU A 21 12.10 -9.50 20.00
C LEU A 21 13.20 -8.49 20.37
N GLN A 22 12.80 -7.31 20.83
CA GLN A 22 13.70 -6.25 21.29
C GLN A 22 13.77 -6.19 22.82
N ALA A 23 14.68 -5.37 23.34
CA ALA A 23 14.93 -5.26 24.77
C ALA A 23 13.77 -4.64 25.56
N ASP A 24 12.92 -3.85 24.89
CA ASP A 24 11.74 -3.19 25.46
C ASP A 24 10.45 -4.02 25.35
N ASP A 25 10.58 -5.33 25.09
CA ASP A 25 9.50 -6.27 24.77
C ASP A 25 8.67 -5.91 23.51
N SER A 26 9.08 -4.90 22.74
CA SER A 26 8.58 -4.71 21.38
C SER A 26 9.14 -5.81 20.48
N TYR A 27 8.44 -6.11 19.40
CA TYR A 27 8.91 -7.09 18.42
C TYR A 27 8.67 -6.58 17.01
N THR A 28 9.47 -7.07 16.07
CA THR A 28 9.32 -6.78 14.65
C THR A 28 9.25 -8.08 13.86
N GLY A 29 8.64 -8.03 12.69
CA GLY A 29 8.49 -9.20 11.84
C GLY A 29 7.90 -8.84 10.50
N PHE A 30 7.46 -9.83 9.75
CA PHE A 30 6.92 -9.63 8.41
C PHE A 30 5.43 -9.99 8.34
N ILE A 31 4.68 -9.21 7.58
CA ILE A 31 3.31 -9.53 7.16
C ILE A 31 3.23 -9.54 5.64
N ARG A 32 2.32 -10.34 5.09
CA ARG A 32 2.01 -10.38 3.66
C ARG A 32 0.62 -9.83 3.43
N VAL A 33 0.52 -8.71 2.71
CA VAL A 33 -0.75 -8.05 2.41
C VAL A 33 -1.11 -8.29 0.94
N HIS A 34 -2.26 -8.93 0.72
CA HIS A 34 -2.87 -9.05 -0.60
C HIS A 34 -3.73 -7.81 -0.87
N MET A 35 -3.46 -7.11 -1.96
CA MET A 35 -4.21 -5.93 -2.37
C MET A 35 -5.19 -6.30 -3.49
N SER A 36 -6.44 -6.54 -3.10
CA SER A 36 -7.55 -6.76 -4.03
C SER A 36 -8.35 -5.48 -4.21
N LEU A 37 -7.87 -4.57 -5.06
CA LEU A 37 -8.55 -3.32 -5.38
C LEU A 37 -9.24 -3.43 -6.75
N SER A 38 -10.56 -3.57 -6.76
CA SER A 38 -11.40 -3.55 -7.97
C SER A 38 -11.56 -2.11 -8.50
N ARG A 39 -11.37 -1.93 -9.81
CA ARG A 39 -11.16 -0.63 -10.47
C ARG A 39 -12.44 0.09 -10.91
N PRO A 40 -12.40 1.43 -11.14
CA PRO A 40 -11.21 2.30 -11.37
C PRO A 40 -10.85 3.26 -10.22
N ILE A 41 -9.55 3.33 -9.89
CA ILE A 41 -8.98 4.31 -8.92
C ILE A 41 -8.06 5.32 -9.62
N SER A 42 -7.95 6.54 -9.08
CA SER A 42 -7.22 7.68 -9.67
C SER A 42 -5.76 7.74 -9.22
N VAL A 43 -4.81 7.94 -10.15
CA VAL A 43 -3.40 8.20 -9.81
C VAL A 43 -2.89 9.51 -10.42
N GLU A 44 -1.76 10.00 -9.93
CA GLU A 44 -1.09 11.20 -10.40
C GLU A 44 -0.25 10.91 -11.66
N SER A 45 -0.52 11.63 -12.76
CA SER A 45 0.22 11.50 -14.00
C SER A 45 1.60 12.16 -13.88
N GLY A 46 2.66 11.46 -14.26
CA GLY A 46 4.00 12.03 -14.40
C GLY A 46 4.01 13.25 -15.33
N LYS A 47 4.93 14.19 -15.08
CA LYS A 47 5.06 15.44 -15.84
C LYS A 47 5.33 15.13 -17.32
N ARG A 48 4.30 15.20 -18.18
CA ARG A 48 4.48 15.30 -19.63
C ARG A 48 5.08 16.68 -19.95
N PRO A 49 6.07 16.78 -20.85
CA PRO A 49 6.40 18.05 -21.49
C PRO A 49 5.14 18.57 -22.20
N PRO A 50 4.83 19.88 -22.15
CA PRO A 50 3.69 20.43 -22.85
C PRO A 50 3.81 20.10 -24.35
N SER A 51 2.77 19.52 -24.92
CA SER A 51 2.73 19.29 -26.35
C SER A 51 2.65 20.65 -27.06
N ILE A 52 3.24 20.77 -28.24
CA ILE A 52 3.19 21.96 -29.10
C ILE A 52 1.76 22.49 -29.35
N TYR A 53 0.73 21.64 -29.22
CA TYR A 53 -0.69 22.05 -29.28
C TYR A 53 -1.17 22.86 -28.06
N GLU A 54 -0.48 22.73 -26.92
CA GLU A 54 -0.78 23.43 -25.66
C GLU A 54 -0.16 24.85 -25.67
N ALA A 55 1.01 25.02 -26.32
CA ALA A 55 1.64 26.32 -26.51
C ALA A 55 0.81 27.26 -27.41
N LEU A 56 0.05 26.71 -28.36
CA LEU A 56 -0.79 27.48 -29.29
C LEU A 56 -2.14 27.92 -28.68
N ARG A 57 -2.56 27.35 -27.55
CA ARG A 57 -3.83 27.69 -26.89
C ARG A 57 -3.73 28.81 -25.86
N SER A 58 -2.53 29.30 -25.56
CA SER A 58 -2.29 30.41 -24.62
C SER A 58 -2.82 31.79 -25.09
N GLY A 59 -3.62 31.84 -26.16
CA GLY A 59 -4.19 33.06 -26.73
C GLY A 59 -5.69 33.27 -26.50
N ALA A 60 -6.42 32.35 -25.85
CA ALA A 60 -7.86 32.52 -25.66
C ALA A 60 -8.32 32.07 -24.27
N GLY A 61 -8.53 33.08 -23.40
CA GLY A 61 -9.59 33.15 -22.40
C GLY A 61 -9.85 31.95 -21.49
N GLY A 62 -9.49 32.11 -20.21
CA GLY A 62 -10.34 31.65 -19.12
C GLY A 62 -10.01 30.31 -18.47
N GLY A 63 -9.27 30.37 -17.36
CA GLY A 63 -9.62 29.59 -16.17
C GLY A 63 -9.40 28.07 -16.20
N GLY A 64 -8.31 27.58 -16.80
CA GLY A 64 -7.90 26.19 -16.64
C GLY A 64 -7.12 25.97 -15.35
N ALA A 65 -7.79 26.02 -14.20
CA ALA A 65 -7.22 25.53 -12.93
C ALA A 65 -6.54 24.20 -13.19
N GLY A 66 -5.28 24.04 -12.75
CA GLY A 66 -4.41 22.90 -12.99
C GLY A 66 -5.09 21.58 -12.62
N LEU A 67 -5.89 21.06 -13.55
CA LEU A 67 -6.63 19.83 -13.40
C LEU A 67 -5.56 18.75 -13.50
N ARG A 68 -5.01 18.40 -12.33
CA ARG A 68 -4.16 17.23 -12.12
C ARG A 68 -4.86 16.09 -12.84
N ARG A 69 -4.33 15.75 -14.01
CA ARG A 69 -4.94 14.81 -14.96
C ARG A 69 -4.95 13.46 -14.25
N ARG A 70 -6.06 13.13 -13.59
CA ARG A 70 -6.31 11.87 -12.85
C ARG A 70 -6.43 10.78 -13.90
N THR A 71 -5.30 10.27 -14.35
CA THR A 71 -5.26 9.09 -15.23
C THR A 71 -5.44 7.85 -14.37
N SER A 72 -6.38 6.99 -14.73
CA SER A 72 -6.74 5.76 -14.02
C SER A 72 -5.72 4.64 -14.28
N PHE A 73 -4.47 4.75 -13.78
CA PHE A 73 -3.48 3.67 -13.98
C PHE A 73 -3.61 2.53 -13.00
N TYR A 74 -3.36 1.33 -13.52
CA TYR A 74 -3.52 -0.01 -12.96
C TYR A 74 -2.59 -0.34 -11.79
N LEU A 75 -3.16 -0.58 -10.61
CA LEU A 75 -2.61 -1.53 -9.66
C LEU A 75 -2.87 -2.90 -10.30
N PRO A 76 -1.86 -3.75 -10.53
CA PRO A 76 -2.09 -5.11 -11.00
C PRO A 76 -3.11 -5.78 -10.09
N HIS A 77 -4.09 -6.46 -10.69
CA HIS A 77 -5.02 -7.31 -9.96
C HIS A 77 -4.18 -8.27 -9.10
N ASP A 78 -4.50 -8.38 -7.82
CA ASP A 78 -3.78 -9.19 -6.82
C ASP A 78 -2.33 -8.80 -6.53
N ALA A 79 -2.01 -7.50 -6.49
CA ALA A 79 -0.71 -7.07 -5.99
C ALA A 79 -0.49 -7.56 -4.55
N VAL A 80 0.59 -8.33 -4.33
CA VAL A 80 0.95 -8.81 -3.00
C VAL A 80 2.20 -8.09 -2.53
N LYS A 81 2.18 -7.62 -1.28
CA LYS A 81 3.33 -6.95 -0.68
C LYS A 81 3.69 -7.55 0.67
N GLN A 82 4.94 -7.95 0.80
CA GLN A 82 5.57 -8.23 2.08
C GLN A 82 6.04 -6.92 2.72
N LEU A 83 5.67 -6.72 3.98
CA LEU A 83 6.00 -5.54 4.78
C LEU A 83 6.70 -5.97 6.05
N HIS A 84 7.78 -5.26 6.40
CA HIS A 84 8.37 -5.35 7.72
C HIS A 84 7.62 -4.38 8.65
N VAL A 85 7.16 -4.87 9.79
CA VAL A 85 6.32 -4.14 10.74
C VAL A 85 6.79 -4.39 12.16
N SER A 86 6.39 -3.50 13.07
CA SER A 86 6.56 -3.66 14.51
C SER A 86 5.26 -4.05 15.20
N SER A 87 5.35 -4.47 16.46
CA SER A 87 4.22 -4.73 17.34
C SER A 87 3.31 -3.52 17.57
N ALA A 88 3.81 -2.31 17.31
CA ALA A 88 3.04 -1.07 17.40
C ALA A 88 2.44 -0.62 16.06
N THR A 89 2.79 -1.27 14.94
CA THR A 89 2.32 -0.88 13.62
C THR A 89 0.82 -1.07 13.50
N THR A 90 0.10 -0.01 13.17
CA THR A 90 -1.36 0.01 13.06
C THR A 90 -1.84 -0.36 11.66
N ALA A 91 -3.08 -0.83 11.55
CA ALA A 91 -3.72 -1.08 10.24
C ALA A 91 -3.74 0.19 9.36
N ARG A 92 -3.92 1.36 9.96
CA ARG A 92 -3.92 2.64 9.25
C ARG A 92 -2.57 2.93 8.61
N GLU A 93 -1.48 2.75 9.34
CA GLU A 93 -0.12 2.96 8.81
C GLU A 93 0.18 1.99 7.67
N VAL A 94 -0.27 0.73 7.78
CA VAL A 94 -0.14 -0.25 6.70
C VAL A 94 -0.90 0.20 5.45
N ILE A 95 -2.15 0.66 5.60
CA ILE A 95 -2.95 1.20 4.47
C ILE A 95 -2.21 2.39 3.84
N GLU A 96 -1.83 3.38 4.63
CA GLU A 96 -1.18 4.60 4.13
C GLU A 96 0.15 4.29 3.42
N ALA A 97 0.95 3.36 3.95
CA ALA A 97 2.19 2.92 3.34
C ALA A 97 1.96 2.21 1.99
N LEU A 98 0.96 1.33 1.90
CA LEU A 98 0.62 0.62 0.67
C LEU A 98 0.07 1.57 -0.40
N LEU A 99 -0.87 2.45 -0.04
CA LEU A 99 -1.42 3.44 -0.98
C LEU A 99 -0.31 4.34 -1.54
N ARG A 100 0.60 4.81 -0.69
CA ARG A 100 1.77 5.60 -1.12
C ARG A 100 2.68 4.80 -2.06
N LYS A 101 2.98 3.54 -1.72
CA LYS A 101 3.85 2.67 -2.52
C LYS A 101 3.32 2.46 -3.93
N PHE A 102 1.99 2.40 -4.08
CA PHE A 102 1.32 2.20 -5.35
C PHE A 102 0.72 3.49 -5.93
N MET A 103 1.10 4.66 -5.40
CA MET A 103 0.68 5.98 -5.87
C MET A 103 -0.85 6.15 -5.96
N VAL A 104 -1.59 5.52 -5.06
CA VAL A 104 -3.05 5.65 -4.95
C VAL A 104 -3.38 6.94 -4.22
N LEU A 105 -4.16 7.81 -4.86
CA LEU A 105 -4.51 9.13 -4.32
C LEU A 105 -5.82 9.15 -3.54
N ASP A 106 -6.57 8.05 -3.56
CA ASP A 106 -7.80 7.91 -2.80
C ASP A 106 -7.54 8.00 -1.28
N SER A 107 -8.53 8.51 -0.55
CA SER A 107 -8.41 8.65 0.91
C SER A 107 -8.19 7.29 1.56
N PRO A 108 -7.25 7.14 2.54
CA PRO A 108 -7.06 5.91 3.31
C PRO A 108 -8.36 5.39 3.96
N ARG A 109 -9.31 6.29 4.26
CA ARG A 109 -10.62 5.94 4.84
C ARG A 109 -11.53 5.12 3.92
N LYS A 110 -11.22 5.05 2.62
CA LYS A 110 -11.93 4.20 1.66
C LYS A 110 -11.46 2.74 1.68
N PHE A 111 -10.41 2.45 2.44
CA PHE A 111 -9.77 1.15 2.47
C PHE A 111 -9.82 0.56 3.87
N ALA A 112 -9.77 -0.76 3.94
CA ALA A 112 -9.71 -1.54 5.17
C ALA A 112 -8.75 -2.71 4.96
N ILE A 113 -8.19 -3.22 6.07
CA ILE A 113 -7.43 -4.46 6.09
C ILE A 113 -8.30 -5.52 6.75
N PHE A 114 -8.33 -6.69 6.11
CA PHE A 114 -9.01 -7.86 6.62
C PHE A 114 -7.99 -8.96 6.87
N GLN A 115 -8.14 -9.68 7.98
CA GLN A 115 -7.43 -10.93 8.20
C GLN A 115 -8.22 -12.04 7.51
N ARG A 116 -7.58 -12.77 6.59
CA ARG A 116 -8.14 -14.01 6.05
C ARG A 116 -7.80 -15.15 6.99
N CYS A 117 -8.82 -15.77 7.58
CA CYS A 117 -8.69 -17.02 8.31
C CYS A 117 -9.28 -18.12 7.43
N GLU A 118 -8.52 -19.17 7.13
CA GLU A 118 -9.09 -20.32 6.42
C GLU A 118 -9.91 -21.13 7.42
N SER A 119 -11.24 -21.04 7.28
CA SER A 119 -12.18 -21.85 8.05
C SER A 119 -12.77 -22.86 7.08
N ASN A 120 -12.37 -24.12 7.20
CA ASN A 120 -13.02 -25.26 6.54
C ASN A 120 -13.14 -25.18 5.00
N GLY A 121 -12.07 -24.80 4.31
CA GLY A 121 -11.97 -24.96 2.84
C GLY A 121 -12.66 -23.89 1.98
N GLN A 122 -12.95 -22.70 2.52
CA GLN A 122 -13.30 -21.49 1.76
C GLN A 122 -12.48 -20.27 2.21
#